data_AF-A0A9D2H826-F1
#
_entry.id   AF-A0A9D2H826-F1
#
_cell.length_a   1.000
_cell.length_b   1.000
_cell.length_c   1.000
_cell.angle_alpha   90.00
_cell.angle_beta   90.00
_cell.angle_gamma   90.00
#
_symmetry.space_group_name_H-M   'P 1'
#
loop_
_entity.id
_entity.type
_entity.pdbx_description
1 polymer ?
#
loop_
_entity_poly.entity_id
_entity_poly.type
_entity_poly.pdbx_seq_one_letter_code
_entity_poly.pdbx_strand_id
1 'polypeptide(L)'
;VAIIVVAIFFITSSDSASLVVDMLASGGHPNPPTWSRVLWAALEGVLALALLVAGGQDALSALQAGSLITALPFSVVMILMGIALIKALQYELKTVEHRESLERLGRVTEYIAGEMSSNLSESSELQEYVDDRIDYRLSRSSSRGFGRPSAPRK
;
A
#
# COMPACT_ATOMS: atom_id res chain seq x y z
N VAL A 1 4.80 -12.37 42.02
CA VAL A 1 4.30 -11.23 41.19
C VAL A 1 5.13 -11.05 39.92
N ALA A 2 6.46 -10.88 39.99
CA ALA A 2 7.32 -10.69 38.80
C ALA A 2 7.17 -11.78 37.72
N ILE A 3 7.13 -13.06 38.10
CA ILE A 3 6.96 -14.19 37.15
C ILE A 3 5.65 -14.08 36.36
N ILE A 4 4.56 -13.64 37.00
CA ILE A 4 3.25 -13.48 36.35
C ILE A 4 3.32 -12.36 35.31
N VAL A 5 3.97 -11.25 35.63
CA VAL A 5 4.15 -10.13 34.70
C VAL A 5 5.00 -10.54 33.50
N VAL A 6 6.13 -11.22 33.73
CA VAL A 6 6.98 -11.75 32.65
C VAL A 6 6.20 -12.72 31.76
N ALA A 7 5.41 -13.61 32.35
CA ALA A 7 4.58 -14.55 31.60
C ALA A 7 3.55 -13.82 30.71
N ILE A 8 2.84 -12.81 31.23
CA ILE A 8 1.85 -12.04 30.45
C ILE A 8 2.50 -11.30 29.29
N PHE A 9 3.65 -10.63 29.52
CA PHE A 9 4.39 -9.97 28.46
C PHE A 9 4.87 -10.95 27.39
N PHE A 10 5.38 -12.11 27.81
CA PHE A 10 5.85 -13.13 26.89
C PHE A 10 4.71 -13.68 26.02
N ILE A 11 3.57 -14.02 26.62
CA ILE A 11 2.39 -14.56 25.92
C ILE A 11 1.86 -13.54 24.90
N THR A 12 1.69 -12.28 25.32
CA THR A 12 1.14 -11.23 24.44
C THR A 12 2.10 -10.90 23.28
N SER A 13 3.40 -10.86 23.57
CA SER A 13 4.44 -10.65 22.55
C SER A 13 4.51 -11.81 21.56
N SER A 14 4.37 -13.06 22.03
CA SER A 14 4.39 -14.26 21.19
C SER A 14 3.14 -14.38 20.31
N ASP A 15 1.95 -14.03 20.80
CA ASP A 15 0.74 -14.00 19.95
C ASP A 15 0.90 -13.00 18.78
N SER A 16 1.49 -11.83 19.04
CA SER A 16 1.76 -10.84 17.98
C SER A 16 2.80 -11.35 16.97
N ALA A 17 3.87 -12.01 17.44
CA ALA A 17 4.93 -12.55 16.57
C ALA A 17 4.43 -13.69 15.67
N SER A 18 3.71 -14.66 16.25
CA SER A 18 3.15 -15.78 15.50
C SER A 18 2.13 -15.33 14.46
N LEU A 19 1.35 -14.28 14.73
CA LEU A 19 0.44 -13.68 13.75
C LEU A 19 1.20 -13.10 12.54
N VAL A 20 2.31 -12.40 12.75
CA VAL A 20 3.11 -11.85 11.64
C VAL A 20 3.74 -12.97 10.81
N VAL A 21 4.28 -14.00 11.46
CA VAL A 21 4.84 -15.19 10.78
C VAL A 21 3.75 -15.89 9.95
N ASP A 22 2.55 -16.04 10.50
CA ASP A 22 1.42 -16.67 9.83
C ASP A 22 0.93 -15.85 8.61
N MET A 23 0.92 -14.52 8.72
CA MET A 23 0.66 -13.63 7.58
C MET A 23 1.72 -13.77 6.49
N LEU A 24 2.99 -13.86 6.84
CA LEU A 24 4.08 -14.05 5.87
C LEU A 24 3.98 -15.43 5.19
N ALA A 25 3.67 -16.49 5.95
CA ALA A 25 3.54 -17.85 5.44
C ALA A 25 2.31 -18.04 4.52
N SER A 26 1.25 -17.26 4.74
CA SER A 26 0.01 -17.30 3.95
C SER A 26 0.00 -16.34 2.75
N GLY A 27 1.16 -15.75 2.38
CA GLY A 27 1.26 -14.85 1.22
C GLY A 27 0.69 -13.44 1.48
N GLY A 28 0.65 -13.01 2.74
CA GLY A 28 0.15 -11.70 3.16
C GLY A 28 -1.35 -11.68 3.46
N HIS A 29 -1.99 -12.83 3.66
CA HIS A 29 -3.41 -12.87 4.02
C HIS A 29 -3.62 -12.34 5.44
N PRO A 30 -4.48 -11.32 5.63
CA PRO A 30 -4.63 -10.64 6.92
C PRO A 30 -5.35 -11.48 8.00
N ASN A 31 -5.95 -12.62 7.64
CA ASN A 31 -6.57 -13.56 8.57
C ASN A 31 -6.22 -15.00 8.17
N PRO A 32 -5.01 -15.48 8.47
CA PRO A 32 -4.64 -16.86 8.26
C PRO A 32 -5.39 -17.79 9.25
N PRO A 33 -5.58 -19.08 8.90
CA PRO A 33 -6.34 -20.03 9.72
C PRO A 33 -5.67 -20.25 11.09
N THR A 34 -6.46 -20.22 12.16
CA THR A 34 -6.00 -20.30 13.57
C THR A 34 -5.13 -21.53 13.88
N TRP A 35 -5.28 -22.62 13.14
CA TRP A 35 -4.42 -23.81 13.26
C TRP A 35 -2.95 -23.53 12.91
N SER A 36 -2.70 -22.68 11.90
CA SER A 36 -1.35 -22.32 11.46
C SER A 36 -0.62 -21.54 12.56
N ARG A 37 -1.31 -20.60 13.22
CA ARG A 37 -0.78 -19.87 14.38
C ARG A 37 -0.34 -20.78 15.53
N VAL A 38 -1.16 -21.77 15.88
CA VAL A 38 -0.82 -22.73 16.94
C VAL A 38 0.38 -23.59 16.55
N LEU A 39 0.46 -23.99 15.28
CA LEU A 39 1.61 -24.73 14.75
C LEU A 39 2.91 -23.93 14.86
N TRP A 40 2.89 -22.64 14.49
CA TRP A 40 4.06 -21.76 14.61
C TRP A 40 4.47 -21.52 16.06
N ALA A 41 3.51 -21.26 16.96
CA ALA A 41 3.80 -21.09 18.38
C ALA A 41 4.36 -22.38 19.03
N ALA A 42 3.83 -23.55 18.65
CA ALA A 42 4.35 -24.84 19.12
C ALA A 42 5.76 -25.11 18.59
N LEU A 43 6.04 -24.80 17.31
CA LEU A 43 7.36 -24.92 16.72
C LEU A 43 8.40 -24.05 17.42
N GLU A 44 8.06 -22.81 17.77
CA GLU A 44 8.94 -21.93 18.55
C GLU A 44 9.25 -22.50 19.94
N GLY A 45 8.25 -23.06 20.62
CA GLY A 45 8.44 -23.72 21.92
C GLY A 45 9.33 -24.98 21.84
N VAL A 46 9.13 -25.80 20.80
CA VAL A 46 9.95 -27.00 20.55
C VAL A 46 11.39 -26.60 20.20
N LEU A 47 11.58 -25.57 19.38
CA LEU A 47 12.90 -25.06 19.03
C LEU A 47 13.65 -24.52 20.26
N ALA A 48 12.96 -23.77 21.13
CA ALA A 48 13.53 -23.29 22.38
C ALA A 48 13.95 -24.45 23.31
N LEU A 49 13.09 -25.47 23.45
CA LEU A 49 13.40 -26.69 24.20
C LEU A 49 14.62 -27.42 23.61
N ALA A 50 14.66 -27.59 22.29
CA ALA A 50 15.77 -28.25 21.61
C ALA A 50 17.10 -27.49 21.83
N LEU A 51 17.07 -26.15 21.77
CA LEU A 51 18.25 -25.31 22.01
C LEU A 51 18.71 -25.34 23.47
N LEU A 52 17.78 -25.39 24.43
CA LEU A 52 18.12 -25.55 25.85
C LEU A 52 18.82 -26.89 26.10
N VAL A 53 18.31 -27.98 25.51
CA VAL A 53 18.91 -29.31 25.65
C VAL A 53 20.28 -29.37 24.95
N ALA A 54 20.41 -28.79 23.75
CA ALA A 54 21.65 -28.77 22.99
C ALA A 54 22.76 -27.94 23.66
N GLY A 55 22.42 -26.85 24.32
CA GLY A 55 23.37 -25.96 24.98
C GLY A 55 23.84 -26.43 26.36
N GLY A 56 23.10 -27.34 27.02
CA GLY A 56 23.51 -27.94 28.30
C GLY A 56 23.79 -26.90 29.39
N GLN A 57 25.03 -26.86 29.89
CA GLN A 57 25.47 -25.91 30.94
C GLN A 57 25.65 -24.47 30.41
N ASP A 58 25.91 -24.33 29.11
CA ASP A 58 26.12 -23.07 28.41
C ASP A 58 24.90 -22.69 27.56
N ALA A 59 23.70 -23.17 27.94
CA ALA A 59 22.47 -22.94 27.19
C ALA A 59 22.18 -21.46 26.94
N LEU A 60 22.54 -20.58 27.87
CA LEU A 60 22.40 -19.14 27.71
C LEU A 60 23.29 -18.60 26.57
N SER A 61 24.55 -19.02 26.53
CA SER A 61 25.51 -18.64 25.49
C SER A 61 25.08 -19.18 24.12
N ALA A 62 24.56 -20.42 24.08
CA ALA A 62 24.05 -21.03 22.85
C ALA A 62 22.82 -20.28 22.29
N LEU A 63 21.86 -19.93 23.15
CA LEU A 63 20.69 -19.13 22.76
C LEU A 63 21.08 -17.74 22.25
N GLN A 64 22.04 -17.08 22.90
CA GLN A 64 22.51 -15.76 22.50
C GLN A 64 23.25 -15.79 21.16
N ALA A 65 24.12 -16.78 20.95
CA ALA A 65 24.85 -16.95 19.69
C ALA A 65 23.89 -17.25 18.53
N GLY A 66 22.89 -18.11 18.73
CA GLY A 66 21.87 -18.42 17.72
C GLY A 66 21.03 -17.19 17.34
N SER A 67 20.64 -16.39 18.33
CA SER A 67 19.93 -15.12 18.07
C SER A 67 20.80 -14.13 17.31
N LEU A 68 22.09 -14.00 17.62
CA LEU A 68 22.99 -13.07 16.94
C LEU A 68 23.23 -13.46 15.47
N ILE A 69 23.45 -14.75 15.20
CA ILE A 69 23.69 -15.27 13.84
C ILE A 69 22.47 -15.05 12.95
N THR A 70 21.25 -15.19 13.48
CA THR A 70 20.01 -14.96 12.74
C THR A 70 19.68 -13.47 12.59
N ALA A 71 19.98 -12.66 13.61
CA ALA A 71 19.74 -11.22 13.58
C ALA A 71 20.64 -10.47 12.59
N LEU A 72 21.90 -10.89 12.40
CA LEU A 72 22.85 -10.25 11.49
C LEU A 72 22.35 -10.15 10.02
N PRO A 73 21.99 -11.24 9.33
CA PRO A 73 21.48 -11.15 7.96
C PRO A 73 20.13 -10.41 7.91
N PHE A 74 19.27 -10.58 8.92
CA PHE A 74 18.00 -9.86 9.01
C PHE A 74 18.20 -8.33 9.17
N SER A 75 19.27 -7.90 9.85
CA SER A 75 19.59 -6.48 10.01
C SER A 75 19.82 -5.78 8.66
N VAL A 76 20.43 -6.48 7.69
CA VAL A 76 20.61 -5.97 6.33
C VAL A 76 19.26 -5.74 5.66
N VAL A 77 18.33 -6.69 5.79
CA VAL A 77 16.96 -6.57 5.27
C VAL A 77 16.23 -5.40 5.91
N MET A 78 16.37 -5.21 7.23
CA MET A 78 15.77 -4.08 7.96
C MET A 78 16.30 -2.73 7.47
N ILE A 79 17.60 -2.62 7.20
CA ILE A 79 18.20 -1.39 6.63
C ILE A 79 17.64 -1.13 5.23
N LEU A 80 17.58 -2.15 4.37
CA LEU A 80 17.00 -2.03 3.02
C LEU A 80 15.53 -1.64 3.08
N MET A 81 14.76 -2.20 4.02
CA MET A 81 13.37 -1.85 4.24
C MET A 81 13.22 -0.40 4.70
N GLY A 82 14.10 0.09 5.58
CA GLY A 82 14.14 1.51 5.99
C GLY A 82 14.40 2.44 4.81
N ILE A 83 15.36 2.10 3.94
CA ILE A 83 15.64 2.87 2.72
C ILE A 83 14.43 2.82 1.77
N ALA A 84 13.81 1.65 1.59
CA ALA A 84 12.64 1.49 0.75
C ALA A 84 11.45 2.31 1.26
N LEU A 85 11.24 2.36 2.57
CA LEU A 85 10.19 3.17 3.19
C LEU A 85 10.41 4.67 2.93
N ILE A 86 11.63 5.16 3.13
CA ILE A 86 11.96 6.58 2.84
C ILE A 86 11.71 6.88 1.36
N LYS A 87 12.13 6.00 0.45
CA LYS A 87 11.90 6.15 -0.99
C LYS A 87 10.42 6.11 -1.34
N ALA A 88 9.65 5.23 -0.72
CA ALA A 88 8.20 5.10 -0.93
C ALA A 88 7.47 6.35 -0.46
N LEU A 89 7.79 6.85 0.73
CA LEU A 89 7.21 8.10 1.26
C LEU A 89 7.57 9.30 0.38
N GLN A 90 8.82 9.42 -0.08
CA GLN A 90 9.23 10.48 -1.00
C GLN A 90 8.52 10.38 -2.36
N TYR A 91 8.29 9.17 -2.86
CA TYR A 91 7.54 8.94 -4.09
C TYR A 91 6.07 9.33 -3.93
N GLU A 92 5.45 8.98 -2.80
CA GLU A 92 4.08 9.33 -2.48
C GLU A 92 3.90 10.85 -2.37
N LEU A 93 4.79 11.56 -1.66
CA LEU A 93 4.75 13.02 -1.56
C LEU A 93 4.77 13.71 -2.94
N LYS A 94 5.63 13.25 -3.85
CA LYS A 94 5.68 13.77 -5.23
C LYS A 94 4.41 13.45 -6.03
N THR A 95 3.85 12.26 -5.81
CA THR A 95 2.62 11.81 -6.48
C THR A 95 1.41 12.61 -6.01
N VAL A 96 1.35 12.94 -4.72
CA VAL A 96 0.29 13.78 -4.13
C VAL A 96 0.30 15.19 -4.73
N GLU A 97 1.48 15.82 -4.89
CA GLU A 97 1.61 17.16 -5.50
C GLU A 97 1.11 17.19 -6.97
N HIS A 98 1.39 16.13 -7.73
CA HIS A 98 0.88 15.99 -9.10
C HIS A 98 -0.64 15.82 -9.16
N ARG A 99 -1.23 15.09 -8.19
CA ARG A 99 -2.68 14.92 -8.10
C ARG A 99 -3.38 16.24 -7.77
N GLU A 100 -2.82 17.01 -6.84
CA GLU A 100 -3.37 18.30 -6.45
C GLU A 100 -3.38 19.31 -7.62
N SER A 101 -2.37 19.26 -8.49
CA SER A 101 -2.28 20.12 -9.67
C SER A 101 -3.39 19.84 -10.69
N LEU A 102 -3.78 18.58 -10.88
CA LEU A 102 -4.88 18.20 -11.77
C LEU A 102 -6.25 18.63 -11.21
N GLU A 103 -6.43 18.54 -9.89
CA GLU A 103 -7.65 19.04 -9.23
C GLU A 103 -7.75 20.58 -9.31
N ARG A 104 -6.62 21.29 -9.18
CA ARG A 104 -6.55 22.74 -9.39
C ARG A 104 -6.91 23.12 -10.83
N LEU A 105 -6.45 22.37 -11.82
CA LEU A 105 -6.78 22.60 -13.24
C LEU A 105 -8.27 22.40 -13.54
N GLY A 106 -8.89 21.37 -12.96
CA GLY A 106 -10.34 21.16 -13.09
C GLY A 106 -11.13 22.35 -12.54
N ARG A 107 -10.78 22.83 -11.35
CA ARG A 107 -11.43 23.98 -10.70
C ARG A 107 -11.24 25.29 -11.49
N VAL A 108 -10.05 25.51 -12.03
CA VAL A 108 -9.76 26.68 -12.87
C VAL A 108 -10.52 26.61 -14.19
N THR A 109 -10.65 25.42 -14.79
CA THR A 109 -11.42 25.23 -16.03
C THR A 109 -12.90 25.52 -15.81
N GLU A 110 -13.47 25.06 -14.70
CA GLU A 110 -14.86 25.32 -14.34
C GLU A 110 -15.11 26.81 -14.05
N TYR A 111 -14.19 27.46 -13.30
CA TYR A 111 -14.26 28.90 -13.03
C TYR A 111 -14.15 29.74 -14.33
N ILE A 112 -13.18 29.45 -15.19
CA ILE A 112 -12.98 30.17 -16.46
C ILE A 112 -14.14 29.93 -17.42
N ALA A 113 -14.64 28.68 -17.55
CA ALA A 113 -15.77 28.38 -18.42
C ALA A 113 -17.03 29.14 -17.97
N GLY A 114 -17.27 29.21 -16.66
CA GLY A 114 -18.36 30.01 -16.08
C GLY A 114 -18.21 31.50 -16.38
N GLU A 115 -17.02 32.07 -16.13
CA GLU A 115 -16.77 33.50 -16.33
C GLU A 115 -16.79 33.91 -17.82
N MET A 116 -16.31 33.05 -18.71
CA MET A 116 -16.35 33.31 -20.15
C MET A 116 -17.79 33.19 -20.67
N SER A 117 -18.54 32.17 -20.22
CA SER A 117 -19.95 32.00 -20.57
C SER A 117 -20.80 33.20 -20.14
N SER A 118 -20.57 33.77 -18.95
CA SER A 118 -21.30 34.94 -18.50
C SER A 118 -20.95 36.19 -19.32
N ASN A 119 -19.66 36.46 -19.55
CA ASN A 119 -19.22 37.61 -20.37
C ASN A 119 -19.68 37.50 -21.84
N LEU A 120 -19.72 36.28 -22.39
CA LEU A 120 -20.24 36.02 -23.73
C LEU A 120 -21.74 36.25 -23.82
N SER A 121 -22.51 35.90 -22.78
CA SER A 121 -23.96 36.16 -22.77
C SER A 121 -24.30 37.66 -22.73
N GLU A 122 -23.42 38.50 -22.16
CA GLU A 122 -23.52 39.96 -22.26
C GLU A 122 -23.21 40.49 -23.67
N SER A 123 -22.45 39.74 -24.48
CA SER A 123 -22.07 40.08 -25.85
C SER A 123 -22.78 39.15 -26.84
N SER A 124 -24.09 39.31 -26.96
CA SER A 124 -24.99 38.42 -27.72
C SER A 124 -24.58 38.16 -29.18
N GLU A 125 -23.88 39.09 -29.86
CA GLU A 125 -23.36 38.86 -31.23
C GLU A 125 -22.16 37.90 -31.30
N LEU A 126 -21.37 37.79 -30.22
CA LEU A 126 -20.17 36.95 -30.18
C LEU A 126 -20.50 35.50 -29.81
N GLN A 127 -21.55 35.28 -29.03
CA GLN A 127 -21.98 33.94 -28.62
C GLN A 127 -22.35 33.07 -29.84
N GLU A 128 -23.14 33.61 -30.76
CA GLU A 128 -23.56 32.92 -31.98
C GLU A 128 -22.36 32.61 -32.91
N TYR A 129 -21.40 33.53 -33.03
CA TYR A 129 -20.21 33.32 -33.87
C TYR A 129 -19.23 32.26 -33.33
N VAL A 130 -19.06 32.18 -32.01
CA VAL A 130 -18.14 31.21 -31.38
C VAL A 130 -18.71 29.80 -31.43
N ASP A 131 -20.01 29.64 -31.16
CA ASP A 131 -20.66 28.32 -31.13
C ASP A 131 -20.63 27.66 -32.52
N ASP A 132 -20.98 28.41 -33.57
CA ASP A 132 -20.94 27.95 -34.97
C ASP A 132 -19.52 27.54 -35.41
N ARG A 133 -18.49 28.23 -34.90
CA ARG A 133 -17.09 27.93 -35.20
C ARG A 133 -16.60 26.68 -34.47
N ILE A 134 -17.06 26.45 -33.24
CA ILE A 134 -16.72 25.27 -32.44
C ILE A 134 -17.41 24.04 -33.04
N ASP A 135 -18.69 24.12 -33.37
CA ASP A 135 -19.45 23.03 -34.01
C ASP A 135 -18.92 22.68 -35.39
N TYR A 136 -18.48 23.68 -36.18
CA TYR A 136 -17.78 23.43 -37.43
C TYR A 136 -16.47 22.65 -37.23
N ARG A 137 -15.72 22.91 -36.15
CA ARG A 137 -14.46 22.20 -35.85
C ARG A 137 -14.71 20.81 -35.27
N LEU A 138 -15.75 20.65 -34.46
CA LEU A 138 -16.16 19.36 -33.88
C LEU A 138 -16.74 18.43 -34.94
N SER A 139 -17.57 18.92 -35.86
CA SER A 139 -18.06 18.12 -37.00
C SER A 139 -16.93 17.68 -37.92
N ARG A 140 -15.88 18.51 -38.07
CA ARG A 140 -14.67 18.15 -38.83
C ARG A 140 -13.77 17.14 -38.10
N SER A 141 -13.73 17.13 -36.77
CA SER A 141 -12.92 16.19 -35.98
C SER A 141 -13.65 14.87 -35.66
N SER A 142 -14.98 14.89 -35.60
CA SER A 142 -15.85 13.74 -35.33
C SER A 142 -15.91 12.72 -36.49
N SER A 143 -15.29 13.03 -37.64
CA SER A 143 -15.25 12.14 -38.83
C SER A 143 -14.23 10.99 -38.75
N ARG A 144 -13.50 10.77 -37.64
CA ARG A 144 -12.65 9.57 -37.47
C ARG A 144 -13.28 8.64 -36.43
N GLY A 145 -13.88 7.57 -36.95
CA GLY A 145 -14.83 6.71 -36.28
C GLY A 145 -14.37 6.07 -34.98
N PHE A 146 -15.30 6.09 -34.02
CA PHE A 146 -15.39 5.06 -32.99
C PHE A 146 -16.57 4.16 -33.34
N GLY A 147 -16.32 3.17 -34.21
CA GLY A 147 -17.28 2.12 -34.51
C GLY A 147 -17.47 1.26 -33.27
N ARG A 148 -18.64 1.38 -32.62
CA ARG A 148 -19.10 0.41 -31.63
C ARG A 148 -19.38 -0.92 -32.34
N PRO A 149 -18.79 -2.06 -31.92
CA PRO A 149 -19.18 -3.36 -32.44
C PRO A 149 -20.60 -3.68 -31.98
N SER A 150 -21.53 -3.77 -32.93
CA SER A 150 -22.85 -4.34 -32.70
C SER A 150 -22.72 -5.86 -32.58
N ALA A 151 -23.05 -6.39 -31.39
CA ALA A 151 -23.12 -7.82 -31.15
C ALA A 151 -24.21 -8.47 -32.02
N PRO A 152 -23.97 -9.65 -32.63
CA PRO A 152 -25.01 -10.36 -33.34
C PRO A 152 -25.93 -11.07 -32.35
N ARG A 153 -27.22 -10.75 -32.43
CA ARG A 153 -28.30 -11.61 -31.92
C ARG A 153 -28.37 -12.86 -32.79
N LYS A 154 -28.02 -14.01 -32.23
CA LYS A 154 -28.84 -15.24 -32.15
C LYS A 154 -28.10 -16.30 -31.35
#